data_AF-A0A0E2USR5-F1
#
_entry.id   AF-A0A0E2USR5-F1
#
_cell.length_a   1.000
_cell.length_b   1.000
_cell.length_c   1.000
_cell.angle_alpha   90.00
_cell.angle_beta   90.00
_cell.angle_gamma   90.00
#
_symmetry.space_group_name_H-M   'P 1'
#
loop_
_entity.id
_entity.type
_entity.pdbx_description
1 polymer ?
#
loop_
_entity_poly.entity_id
_entity_poly.type
_entity_poly.pdbx_seq_one_letter_code
_entity_poly.pdbx_strand_id
1 'polypeptide(L)' 'MLKIIVHAFVEENKENAVVEIVYASENEVAISNKMENLINQFPNDFLAIYDLPLDTDLTQLGHYPSVAIGKEDFL' A
#
# COMPACT_ATOMS: atom_id res chain seq x y z
N MET A 1 -2.13 12.60 -10.84
CA MET A 1 -0.87 12.21 -10.18
C MET A 1 -0.89 10.70 -10.08
N LEU A 2 0.20 10.02 -10.43
CA LEU A 2 0.25 8.57 -10.30
C LEU A 2 0.13 8.19 -8.83
N LYS A 3 -0.77 7.25 -8.55
CA LYS A 3 -0.92 6.65 -7.24
C LYS A 3 -0.79 5.14 -7.34
N ILE A 4 -0.35 4.54 -6.24
CA ILE A 4 -0.27 3.09 -6.10
C ILE A 4 -1.15 2.64 -4.94
N ILE A 5 -1.69 1.43 -5.05
CA ILE A 5 -2.27 0.71 -3.91
C ILE A 5 -1.23 -0.30 -3.45
N VAL A 6 -0.83 -0.16 -2.19
CA VAL A 6 0.03 -1.09 -1.48
C VAL A 6 -0.85 -2.02 -0.66
N HIS A 7 -0.56 -3.31 -0.76
CA HIS A 7 -1.10 -4.37 0.07
C HIS A 7 0.05 -4.95 0.87
N ALA A 8 -0.08 -4.98 2.18
CA ALA A 8 0.84 -5.66 3.07
C ALA A 8 0.08 -6.70 3.87
N PHE A 9 0.75 -7.81 4.20
CA PHE A 9 0.20 -8.91 4.98
C PHE A 9 1.33 -9.74 5.60
N VAL A 10 1.01 -10.49 6.65
CA VAL A 10 1.91 -11.48 7.24
C VAL A 10 1.33 -12.86 6.96
N GLU A 11 2.07 -13.69 6.22
CA GLU A 11 1.64 -15.06 5.98
C GLU A 11 1.63 -15.88 7.28
N GLU A 12 0.72 -16.85 7.34
CA GLU A 12 0.63 -17.77 8.48
C GLU A 12 1.99 -18.46 8.72
N ASN A 13 2.47 -18.39 9.96
CA ASN A 13 3.77 -18.93 10.39
C ASN A 13 5.02 -18.21 9.88
N LYS A 14 4.89 -17.01 9.28
CA LYS A 14 6.03 -16.14 8.97
C LYS A 14 6.13 -14.98 9.96
N GLU A 15 7.36 -14.58 10.26
CA GLU A 15 7.63 -13.40 11.11
C GLU A 15 7.67 -12.10 10.32
N ASN A 16 8.02 -12.18 9.03
CA ASN A 16 8.20 -11.02 8.16
C ASN A 16 6.92 -10.73 7.38
N ALA A 17 6.56 -9.45 7.28
CA ALA A 17 5.51 -8.98 6.40
C ALA A 17 5.98 -8.97 4.93
N VAL A 18 5.05 -9.29 4.02
CA VAL A 18 5.18 -9.08 2.59
C VAL A 18 4.49 -7.76 2.25
N VAL A 19 5.13 -6.95 1.39
CA VAL A 19 4.55 -5.70 0.87
C VAL A 19 4.57 -5.79 -0.64
N GLU A 20 3.41 -5.63 -1.27
CA GLU A 20 3.24 -5.66 -2.72
C GLU A 20 2.47 -4.45 -3.24
N ILE A 21 2.76 -4.06 -4.49
CA ILE A 21 1.99 -3.06 -5.23
C ILE A 21 1.00 -3.80 -6.10
N VAL A 22 -0.29 -3.64 -5.82
CA VAL A 22 -1.37 -4.39 -6.48
C VAL A 22 -2.11 -3.57 -7.54
N TYR A 23 -1.90 -2.26 -7.56
CA TYR A 23 -2.51 -1.37 -8.53
C TYR A 23 -1.73 -0.07 -8.66
N ALA A 24 -1.69 0.49 -9.87
CA ALA A 24 -1.11 1.81 -10.14
C ALA A 24 -1.98 2.53 -11.19
N SER A 25 -2.35 3.78 -10.94
CA SER A 25 -3.19 4.56 -11.86
C SER A 25 -3.12 6.05 -11.56
N GLU A 26 -3.50 6.87 -12.53
CA GLU A 26 -3.75 8.30 -12.33
C GLU A 26 -5.27 8.61 -12.25
N ASN A 27 -6.12 7.61 -12.48
CA ASN A 27 -7.56 7.76 -12.46
C ASN A 27 -8.11 7.51 -11.04
N GLU A 28 -8.49 8.60 -10.37
CA GLU A 28 -9.01 8.58 -8.99
C GLU A 28 -10.22 7.65 -8.82
N VAL A 29 -11.16 7.63 -9.77
CA VAL A 29 -12.36 6.78 -9.68
C VAL A 29 -11.96 5.30 -9.77
N ALA A 30 -11.04 4.95 -10.66
CA ALA A 30 -10.55 3.59 -10.79
C ALA A 30 -9.78 3.13 -9.55
N ILE A 31 -9.01 4.03 -8.93
CA ILE A 31 -8.29 3.76 -7.66
C ILE A 31 -9.29 3.50 -6.53
N SER A 32 -10.28 4.37 -6.33
CA SER A 32 -11.31 4.19 -5.30
C SER A 32 -12.07 2.88 -5.46
N ASN A 33 -12.52 2.57 -6.69
CA ASN A 33 -13.22 1.31 -6.96
C ASN A 33 -12.33 0.08 -6.71
N LYS A 34 -11.05 0.15 -7.09
CA LYS A 34 -10.11 -0.96 -6.84
C LYS A 34 -9.85 -1.14 -5.35
N MET A 35 -9.73 -0.04 -4.60
CA MET A 35 -9.53 -0.07 -3.15
C MET A 35 -10.72 -0.71 -2.42
N GLU A 36 -11.95 -0.35 -2.77
CA GLU A 36 -13.16 -0.95 -2.18
C GLU A 36 -13.21 -2.47 -2.41
N ASN A 37 -12.87 -2.92 -3.62
CA ASN A 37 -12.79 -4.36 -3.92
C ASN A 37 -11.72 -5.07 -3.11
N LEU A 38 -10.55 -4.45 -2.92
CA LEU A 38 -9.44 -5.02 -2.16
C LEU A 38 -9.76 -5.09 -0.66
N ILE A 39 -10.38 -4.07 -0.08
CA ILE A 39 -10.82 -4.08 1.33
C ILE A 39 -11.80 -5.23 1.60
N ASN A 40 -12.73 -5.46 0.67
CA ASN A 40 -13.67 -6.59 0.79
C ASN A 40 -12.98 -7.96 0.62
N GLN A 41 -11.93 -8.02 -0.21
CA GLN A 41 -11.18 -9.26 -0.45
C GLN A 41 -10.22 -9.60 0.69
N PHE A 42 -9.61 -8.58 1.31
CA PHE A 42 -8.56 -8.69 2.32
C PHE A 42 -8.91 -7.85 3.56
N PRO A 43 -9.98 -8.21 4.29
CA PRO A 43 -10.52 -7.36 5.36
C PRO A 43 -9.60 -7.21 6.58
N ASN A 44 -8.58 -8.06 6.72
CA ASN A 44 -7.65 -8.07 7.85
C ASN A 44 -6.22 -7.65 7.45
N ASP A 45 -6.00 -7.39 6.15
CA ASP A 45 -4.67 -7.03 5.65
C ASP A 45 -4.53 -5.50 5.56
N PHE A 46 -3.28 -5.03 5.56
CA PHE A 46 -3.02 -3.59 5.49
C PHE A 46 -3.08 -3.13 4.03
N LEU A 47 -3.96 -2.17 3.75
CA LEU A 47 -4.14 -1.58 2.42
C LEU A 47 -4.01 -0.06 2.49
N ALA A 48 -3.18 0.52 1.63
CA ALA A 48 -2.96 1.97 1.59
C ALA A 48 -2.79 2.50 0.16
N ILE A 49 -3.27 3.72 -0.08
CA ILE A 49 -3.03 4.46 -1.32
C ILE A 49 -1.87 5.42 -1.06
N TYR A 50 -0.84 5.36 -1.89
CA TYR A 50 0.29 6.30 -1.87
C TYR A 50 0.34 7.11 -3.16
N ASP A 51 0.66 8.40 -3.00
CA ASP A 51 1.08 9.23 -4.11
C ASP A 51 2.48 8.80 -4.55
N LEU A 52 2.65 8.50 -5.84
CA LEU A 52 3.93 8.11 -6.41
C LEU A 52 4.41 9.20 -7.37
N PRO A 53 5.22 10.17 -6.89
CA PRO A 53 5.76 11.19 -7.75
C PRO A 53 6.80 10.58 -8.71
N LEU A 54 6.55 10.69 -10.02
CA LEU A 54 7.35 10.04 -11.08
C LEU A 54 8.79 10.58 -11.20
N ASP A 55 9.00 11.86 -10.88
CA ASP A 55 10.27 12.57 -11.08
C ASP A 55 10.89 13.06 -9.77
N THR A 56 10.51 12.45 -8.64
CA THR A 56 11.05 12.81 -7.33
C THR A 56 12.05 11.78 -6.87
N ASP A 57 13.28 12.24 -6.57
CA ASP A 57 14.26 11.43 -5.86
C ASP A 57 13.76 11.15 -4.44
N LEU A 58 13.25 9.93 -4.23
CA LEU A 58 12.68 9.49 -2.96
C LEU A 58 13.72 9.52 -1.82
N THR A 59 15.02 9.48 -2.13
CA THR A 59 16.10 9.57 -1.13
C THR A 59 16.26 10.97 -0.55
N GLN A 60 15.78 11.99 -1.27
CA GLN A 60 15.84 13.40 -0.84
C GLN A 60 14.59 13.82 -0.05
N LEU A 61 13.54 12.99 -0.05
CA LEU A 61 12.39 13.18 0.80
C LEU A 61 12.79 12.76 2.22
N GLY A 62 13.03 13.75 3.09
CA GLY A 62 13.46 13.55 4.48
C GLY A 62 12.57 12.58 5.28
N HIS A 63 11.35 12.37 4.80
CA HIS A 63 10.49 11.25 5.15
C HIS A 63 9.68 10.83 3.91
N TYR A 64 10.26 10.06 2.97
CA TYR A 64 9.36 9.11 2.29
C TYR A 64 8.93 8.13 3.38
N PRO A 65 7.63 8.05 3.71
CA PRO A 65 7.19 7.30 4.88
C PRO A 65 7.45 5.84 4.57
N SER A 66 8.62 5.36 5.03
CA SER A 66 8.80 3.97 5.33
C SER A 66 7.82 3.71 6.45
N VAL A 67 6.58 3.37 6.08
CA VAL A 67 5.59 2.93 7.05
C VAL A 67 6.14 1.60 7.56
N ALA A 68 6.64 1.63 8.79
CA ALA A 68 6.95 0.41 9.49
C ALA A 68 5.61 -0.25 9.79
N ILE A 69 5.36 -1.38 9.13
CA ILE A 69 4.15 -2.18 9.33
C ILE A 69 4.51 -3.28 10.32
N GLY A 70 4.01 -3.16 11.55
CA GLY A 70 4.12 -4.14 12.62
C GLY A 70 2.99 -5.17 12.57
N LYS A 71 3.09 -6.21 13.40
CA LYS A 71 2.01 -7.23 13.50
C LYS A 71 0.70 -6.62 14.01
N GLU A 72 0.82 -5.59 14.84
CA GLU A 72 -0.27 -4.80 15.40
C GLU A 72 -1.09 -4.04 14.36
N ASP A 73 -0.54 -3.77 13.18
CA ASP A 73 -1.25 -3.04 12.11
C ASP A 73 -2.23 -3.96 11.33
N PHE A 74 -2.21 -5.26 11.63
CA PHE A 74 -3.07 -6.29 11.02
C PHE A 74 -4.18 -6.80 11.97
N LEU A 75 -4.31 -6.23 13.18
CA LEU A 75 -5.21 -6.72 14.25
C LEU A 75 -6.47 -5.87 14.45
#